data_AF-A0A661WXD4-F1
#
_entry.id   AF-A0A661WXD4-F1
#
_cell.length_a   1.000
_cell.length_b   1.000
_cell.length_c   1.000
_cell.angle_alpha   90.00
_cell.angle_beta   90.00
_cell.angle_gamma   90.00
#
_symmetry.space_group_name_H-M   'P 1'
#
loop_
_entity.id
_entity.type
_entity.pdbx_description
1 polymer ?
#
loop_
_entity_poly.entity_id
_entity_poly.type
_entity_poly.pdbx_seq_one_letter_code
_entity_poly.pdbx_strand_id
1 'polypeptide(L)' 'MNIEANVERIDGIDELIKWNIPLTPALMLNGVLKCSGKIPLKSTLEHWIKDAANNGGN' A
#
# COMPACT_ATOMS: atom_id res chain seq x y z
N MET A 1 -1.92 -14.44 9.76
CA MET A 1 -1.30 -14.29 8.42
C MET A 1 0.20 -14.30 8.65
N ASN A 2 0.94 -15.20 7.99
CA ASN A 2 2.40 -15.30 8.10
C ASN A 2 3.00 -14.89 6.76
N ILE A 3 2.84 -13.60 6.42
CA ILE A 3 3.28 -13.02 5.15
C ILE A 3 4.51 -12.19 5.46
N GLU A 4 5.63 -12.50 4.82
CA GLU A 4 6.83 -11.70 4.91
C GLU A 4 6.65 -10.44 4.06
N ALA A 5 6.81 -9.27 4.67
CA ALA A 5 6.62 -7.99 4.00
C ALA A 5 7.55 -6.94 4.62
N ASN A 6 8.07 -6.04 3.79
CA ASN A 6 8.72 -4.83 4.26
C ASN A 6 7.68 -3.71 4.38
N VAL A 7 7.61 -3.07 5.55
CA VAL A 7 6.68 -1.97 5.80
C VAL A 7 7.48 -0.71 6.03
N GLU A 8 7.28 0.27 5.16
CA GLU A 8 7.95 1.57 5.26
C GLU A 8 6.91 2.67 5.45
N ARG A 9 7.23 3.62 6.35
CA ARG A 9 6.42 4.80 6.58
C ARG A 9 7.05 5.98 5.85
N ILE A 10 6.24 6.65 5.03
CA ILE A 10 6.65 7.83 4.26
C ILE A 10 5.84 9.03 4.73
N ASP A 11 6.52 10.06 5.22
CA ASP A 11 5.92 11.35 5.60
C ASP A 11 6.47 12.53 4.76
N GLY A 12 7.55 12.31 3.99
CA GLY A 12 8.20 13.35 3.20
C GLY A 12 7.41 13.75 1.95
N ILE A 13 7.22 15.05 1.75
CA ILE A 13 6.44 15.60 0.62
C ILE A 13 7.06 15.21 -0.73
N ASP A 14 8.39 15.21 -0.84
CA ASP A 14 9.09 14.85 -2.08
C ASP A 14 8.77 13.43 -2.53
N GLU A 15 8.71 12.48 -1.59
CA GLU A 15 8.33 11.10 -1.88
C GLU A 15 6.84 11.01 -2.26
N LEU A 16 5.95 11.75 -1.59
CA LEU A 16 4.52 11.77 -1.96
C LEU A 16 4.32 12.28 -3.40
N ILE A 17 5.05 13.34 -3.80
CA ILE A 17 5.01 13.88 -5.17
C ILE A 17 5.58 12.87 -6.17
N LYS A 18 6.73 12.26 -5.86
CA LYS A 18 7.38 11.23 -6.69
C LYS A 18 6.44 10.06 -6.98
N TRP A 19 5.66 9.64 -5.98
CA TRP A 19 4.67 8.57 -6.10
C TRP A 19 3.31 9.04 -6.61
N ASN A 20 3.19 10.31 -7.01
CA ASN A 20 1.96 10.95 -7.45
C ASN A 20 0.77 10.70 -6.50
N ILE A 21 1.04 10.77 -5.19
CA ILE A 21 0.03 10.57 -4.14
C ILE A 21 -0.70 11.90 -3.91
N PRO A 22 -1.98 12.01 -4.29
CA PRO A 22 -2.70 13.28 -4.22
C PRO A 22 -3.18 13.61 -2.81
N LEU A 23 -3.45 12.58 -1.98
CA LEU A 23 -4.04 12.76 -0.66
C LEU A 23 -3.61 11.66 0.32
N THR A 24 -3.26 12.05 1.54
CA THR A 24 -2.95 11.15 2.65
C THR A 24 -4.19 10.93 3.53
N PRO A 25 -4.36 9.75 4.17
CA PRO A 25 -3.47 8.60 4.15
C PRO A 25 -3.56 7.81 2.84
N ALA A 26 -2.43 7.25 2.42
CA ALA A 26 -2.32 6.43 1.21
C ALA A 26 -1.63 5.09 1.52
N LEU A 27 -1.98 4.06 0.75
CA LEU A 27 -1.39 2.73 0.85
C LEU A 27 -0.97 2.25 -0.53
N MET A 28 0.30 1.89 -0.64
CA MET A 28 0.89 1.29 -1.83
C MET A 28 1.43 -0.09 -1.45
N LEU A 29 1.17 -1.09 -2.29
CA LEU A 29 1.70 -2.44 -2.13
C LEU A 29 2.47 -2.79 -3.41
N ASN A 30 3.75 -3.14 -3.27
CA ASN A 30 4.63 -3.51 -4.39
C ASN A 30 4.61 -2.49 -5.55
N GLY A 31 4.65 -1.18 -5.23
CA GLY A 31 4.62 -0.10 -6.23
C GLY A 31 3.22 0.23 -6.79
N VAL A 32 2.17 -0.51 -6.39
CA VAL A 32 0.80 -0.29 -6.85
C VAL A 32 -0.01 0.46 -5.78
N LEU A 33 -0.46 1.67 -6.11
CA LEU A 33 -1.33 2.48 -5.23
C LEU A 33 -2.69 1.78 -5.09
N LYS A 34 -3.05 1.39 -3.87
CA LYS A 34 -4.33 0.70 -3.56
C LYS A 34 -5.40 1.68 -3.08
N CYS A 35 -5.03 2.67 -2.28
CA CYS A 35 -5.94 3.74 -1.86
C CYS A 35 -5.20 5.04 -1.52
N SER A 36 -5.89 6.16 -1.62
CA SER A 36 -5.43 7.49 -1.24
C SER A 36 -6.60 8.30 -0.69
N GLY A 37 -6.37 9.02 0.41
CA GLY A 37 -7.37 9.86 1.08
C GLY A 37 -8.43 9.13 1.91
N LYS A 38 -8.31 7.81 2.07
CA LYS A 38 -9.25 7.01 2.86
C LYS A 38 -8.53 5.86 3.55
N ILE A 39 -8.93 5.59 4.79
CA ILE A 39 -8.50 4.40 5.53
C ILE A 39 -9.38 3.22 5.11
N PRO A 40 -8.80 2.13 4.57
CA PRO A 40 -9.57 0.95 4.21
C PRO A 40 -10.08 0.20 5.44
N LEU A 41 -11.14 -0.59 5.27
CA LEU A 41 -11.55 -1.54 6.29
C LEU A 41 -10.50 -2.64 6.44
N LYS A 42 -10.42 -3.23 7.63
CA LYS A 42 -9.49 -4.33 7.92
C LYS A 42 -9.64 -5.50 6.93
N SER A 43 -10.86 -5.91 6.63
CA SER A 43 -11.13 -7.00 5.67
C SER A 43 -10.62 -6.69 4.26
N THR A 44 -10.77 -5.44 3.80
CA THR A 44 -10.25 -4.99 2.50
C THR A 44 -8.72 -4.98 2.49
N LEU A 45 -8.10 -4.50 3.56
CA LEU A 45 -6.64 -4.50 3.71
C LEU A 45 -6.08 -5.93 3.68
N GLU A 46 -6.68 -6.85 4.44
CA GLU A 46 -6.29 -8.26 4.44
C GLU A 46 -6.40 -8.90 3.06
N HIS A 47 -7.45 -8.57 2.30
CA HIS A 47 -7.63 -9.06 0.94
C HIS A 47 -6.53 -8.55 0.01
N TRP A 48 -6.22 -7.25 0.03
CA TRP A 48 -5.16 -6.68 -0.80
C TRP A 48 -3.77 -7.22 -0.47
N ILE A 49 -3.46 -7.45 0.81
CA ILE A 49 -2.16 -8.02 1.21
C ILE A 49 -2.05 -9.48 0.75
N LYS A 50 -3.12 -10.28 0.90
CA LYS A 50 -3.16 -11.66 0.39
C LYS A 50 -3.00 -11.71 -1.12
N ASP A 51 -3.73 -10.85 -1.83
CA ASP A 51 -3.67 -10.76 -3.28
C ASP A 51 -2.26 -10.35 -3.75
N ALA A 52 -1.66 -9.33 -3.14
CA ALA A 52 -0.29 -8.92 -3.45
C ALA A 52 0.75 -10.03 -3.18
N ALA A 53 0.59 -10.80 -2.10
CA ALA A 53 1.47 -11.92 -1.77
C ALA A 53 1.36 -13.07 -2.77
N ASN A 54 0.16 -13.35 -3.30
CA ASN A 54 -0.06 -14.42 -4.26
C ASN A 54 0.36 -14.04 -5.70
N ASN A 55 0.30 -12.76 -6.07
CA ASN A 55 0.61 -12.30 -7.42
C ASN A 55 2.09 -11.93 -7.64
N GLY A 56 2.92 -11.90 -6.59
CA GLY A 56 4.37 -11.58 -6.65
C GLY A 56 5.28 -12.70 -7.16
N GLY A 57 4.75 -13.70 -7.87
CA GLY A 57 5.46 -14.89 -8.35
C GLY A 57 5.43 -15.07 -9.88
N ASN A 58 5.48 -13.99 -10.65
CA ASN A 58 5.70 -14.04 -12.11
C ASN A 58 6.80 -13.05 -12.51
#